data_AF-A0A963KM16-F1
#
_entry.id   AF-A0A963KM16-F1
#
_cell.length_a   1.000
_cell.length_b   1.000
_cell.length_c   1.000
_cell.angle_alpha   90.00
_cell.angle_beta   90.00
_cell.angle_gamma   90.00
#
_symmetry.space_group_name_H-M   'P 1'
#
loop_
_entity.id
_entity.type
_entity.pdbx_description
1 polymer ?
#
loop_
_entity_poly.entity_id
_entity_poly.type
_entity_poly.pdbx_seq_one_letter_code
_entity_poly.pdbx_strand_id
1 'polypeptide(L)'
;MHESLADQHRWYVSVLRGNCAYYGMPHNWRALAGFRQALRRIWFICLRRRSQRSRRSGWDWFDAVTARYPLPKVRITRSWAQ
;
A
#
# COMPACT_ATOMS: atom_id res chain seq x y z
N MET A 1 -11.98 -12.21 10.49
CA MET A 1 -11.60 -10.87 9.98
C MET A 1 -12.52 -10.47 8.82
N HIS A 2 -13.53 -9.64 9.09
CA HIS A 2 -14.58 -9.23 8.14
C HIS A 2 -14.51 -7.73 7.76
N GLU A 3 -13.38 -7.05 7.93
CA GLU A 3 -13.23 -5.61 7.68
C GLU A 3 -13.56 -5.21 6.23
N SER A 4 -14.13 -4.03 5.99
CA SER A 4 -14.43 -3.61 4.62
C SER A 4 -13.16 -3.32 3.79
N LEU A 5 -13.27 -3.23 2.46
CA LEU A 5 -12.13 -2.77 1.62
C LEU A 5 -11.62 -1.39 2.03
N ALA A 6 -12.51 -0.52 2.53
CA ALA A 6 -12.17 0.81 2.99
C ALA A 6 -11.36 0.78 4.30
N ASP A 7 -11.72 -0.10 5.23
CA ASP A 7 -10.99 -0.24 6.50
C ASP A 7 -9.58 -0.82 6.26
N GLN A 8 -9.49 -1.83 5.39
CA GLN A 8 -8.19 -2.36 4.95
C GLN A 8 -7.34 -1.26 4.33
N HIS A 9 -7.91 -0.47 3.41
CA HIS A 9 -7.21 0.65 2.79
C HIS A 9 -6.69 1.65 3.83
N ARG A 10 -7.51 2.05 4.81
CA ARG A 10 -7.09 2.95 5.91
C ARG A 10 -5.92 2.38 6.69
N TRP A 11 -5.94 1.08 7.00
CA TRP A 11 -4.84 0.42 7.68
C TRP A 11 -3.55 0.46 6.86
N TYR A 12 -3.58 0.05 5.59
CA TYR A 12 -2.41 0.09 4.71
C TYR A 12 -1.86 1.52 4.50
N VAL A 13 -2.76 2.51 4.41
CA VAL A 13 -2.39 3.94 4.33
C VAL A 13 -1.66 4.36 5.60
N SER A 14 -2.15 3.97 6.78
CA SER A 14 -1.54 4.30 8.07
C SER A 14 -0.13 3.69 8.19
N VAL A 15 0.02 2.40 7.84
CA VAL A 15 1.31 1.70 7.85
C VAL A 15 2.31 2.37 6.90
N LEU A 16 1.88 2.71 5.67
CA LEU A 16 2.75 3.40 4.71
C LEU A 16 3.17 4.79 5.19
N ARG A 17 2.24 5.55 5.78
CA ARG A 17 2.54 6.88 6.33
C ARG A 17 3.51 6.79 7.50
N GLY A 18 3.31 5.87 8.44
CA GLY A 18 4.23 5.65 9.56
C GLY A 18 5.62 5.24 9.08
N ASN A 19 5.70 4.31 8.13
CA ASN A 19 6.96 3.88 7.55
C ASN A 19 7.69 5.02 6.83
N CYS A 20 6.98 5.81 6.01
CA CYS A 20 7.57 6.99 5.37
C CYS A 20 7.92 8.10 6.35
N ALA A 21 7.21 8.25 7.48
CA ALA A 21 7.55 9.23 8.50
C ALA A 21 8.85 8.87 9.24
N TYR A 22 9.07 7.58 9.50
CA TYR A 22 10.26 7.09 10.19
C TYR A 22 11.47 6.96 9.26
N TYR A 23 11.27 6.42 8.05
CA TYR A 23 12.34 6.10 7.10
C TYR A 23 12.45 7.06 5.92
N GLY A 24 11.67 8.16 5.90
CA GLY A 24 11.53 9.14 4.82
C GLY A 24 12.75 10.04 4.61
N MET A 25 13.92 9.43 4.44
CA MET A 25 15.16 10.11 4.08
C MET A 25 15.35 10.12 2.56
N PRO A 26 15.95 11.19 1.99
CA PRO A 26 16.15 11.32 0.54
C PRO A 26 16.89 10.13 -0.09
N HIS A 27 17.89 9.56 0.60
CA HIS A 27 18.66 8.43 0.10
C HIS A 27 17.92 7.08 0.19
N ASN A 28 16.78 7.03 0.88
CA ASN A 28 16.06 5.79 1.16
C ASN A 28 14.84 5.56 0.24
N TRP A 29 14.69 6.37 -0.80
CA TRP A 29 13.55 6.32 -1.70
C TRP A 29 13.37 4.94 -2.37
N ARG A 30 14.47 4.26 -2.71
CA ARG A 30 14.45 2.91 -3.34
C ARG A 30 13.84 1.87 -2.39
N ALA A 31 14.25 1.87 -1.13
CA ALA A 31 13.73 0.93 -0.14
C ALA A 31 12.26 1.22 0.18
N LEU A 32 11.88 2.49 0.30
CA LEU A 32 10.48 2.88 0.51
C LEU A 32 9.59 2.51 -0.68
N ALA A 33 10.08 2.68 -1.91
CA ALA A 33 9.38 2.25 -3.11
C ALA A 33 9.21 0.72 -3.14
N GLY A 34 10.27 -0.03 -2.80
CA GLY A 34 10.22 -1.48 -2.65
C GLY A 34 9.22 -1.93 -1.58
N PHE A 35 9.21 -1.27 -0.43
CA PHE A 35 8.28 -1.53 0.66
C PHE A 35 6.82 -1.30 0.21
N ARG A 36 6.54 -0.21 -0.51
CA ARG A 36 5.21 0.04 -1.08
C ARG A 36 4.78 -1.06 -2.05
N GLN A 37 5.69 -1.56 -2.89
CA GLN A 37 5.38 -2.65 -3.82
C GLN A 37 5.13 -3.97 -3.08
N ALA A 38 5.92 -4.27 -2.04
CA ALA A 38 5.70 -5.43 -1.19
C ALA A 38 4.33 -5.38 -0.50
N LEU A 39 3.95 -4.22 0.07
CA LEU A 39 2.63 -4.03 0.67
C LEU A 39 1.49 -4.18 -0.34
N ARG A 40 1.64 -3.64 -1.57
CA ARG A 40 0.68 -3.87 -2.66
C ARG A 40 0.49 -5.36 -2.94
N ARG A 41 1.58 -6.12 -3.03
CA ARG A 41 1.54 -7.56 -3.30
C ARG A 41 0.88 -8.34 -2.17
N ILE A 42 1.19 -8.00 -0.91
CA ILE A 42 0.57 -8.63 0.27
C ILE A 42 -0.93 -8.35 0.27
N TRP A 43 -1.35 -7.10 0.06
CA TRP A 43 -2.76 -6.74 0.02
C TRP A 43 -3.51 -7.49 -1.08
N PHE A 44 -2.93 -7.59 -2.28
CA PHE A 44 -3.50 -8.38 -3.37
C PHE A 44 -3.70 -9.85 -3.00
N ILE A 45 -2.70 -10.49 -2.38
CA ILE A 45 -2.79 -11.89 -1.93
C ILE A 45 -3.88 -12.04 -0.86
N CYS A 46 -3.95 -11.13 0.12
CA CYS A 46 -4.98 -11.13 1.15
C CYS A 46 -6.39 -11.02 0.54
N LEU A 47 -6.59 -10.15 -0.45
CA LEU A 47 -7.87 -9.98 -1.14
C LEU A 47 -8.26 -11.22 -1.97
N ARG A 48 -7.29 -11.86 -2.64
CA ARG A 48 -7.53 -13.11 -3.39
C ARG A 48 -7.85 -14.29 -2.49
N ARG A 49 -7.30 -14.32 -1.28
CA ARG A 49 -7.62 -15.37 -0.30
C ARG A 49 -9.02 -15.22 0.27
N ARG A 50 -9.51 -13.98 0.40
CA ARG A 50 -10.76 -13.65 1.08
C ARG A 50 -12.04 -13.88 0.26
N SER A 51 -11.99 -13.77 -1.07
CA SER A 51 -13.17 -14.01 -1.90
C SER A 51 -12.87 -14.98 -3.04
N GLN A 52 -13.78 -15.94 -3.23
CA GLN A 52 -13.75 -16.88 -4.35
C GLN A 52 -13.77 -16.14 -5.71
N ARG A 53 -14.47 -15.00 -5.78
CA ARG A 53 -14.55 -14.18 -7.00
C ARG A 53 -13.23 -13.47 -7.28
N SER A 54 -12.58 -12.90 -6.25
CA SER A 54 -11.26 -12.29 -6.40
C SER A 54 -10.15 -13.32 -6.61
N ARG A 55 -10.33 -14.59 -6.22
CA ARG A 55 -9.38 -15.66 -6.53
C ARG A 55 -9.20 -15.86 -8.04
N ARG A 56 -10.26 -15.63 -8.82
CA ARG A 56 -10.27 -15.63 -10.31
C ARG A 56 -9.85 -14.28 -10.92
N SER A 57 -9.70 -13.24 -10.10
CA SER A 57 -9.34 -11.90 -10.57
C SER A 57 -7.81 -11.72 -10.58
N GLY A 58 -7.30 -11.18 -11.70
CA GLY A 58 -5.89 -10.87 -11.91
C GLY A 58 -5.46 -9.50 -11.37
N TRP A 59 -4.30 -9.03 -11.82
CA TRP A 59 -3.77 -7.72 -11.47
C TRP A 59 -4.65 -6.58 -11.98
N ASP A 60 -5.32 -6.72 -13.14
CA ASP A 60 -6.20 -5.69 -13.70
C ASP A 60 -7.35 -5.31 -12.76
N TRP A 61 -7.93 -6.31 -12.09
CA TRP A 61 -8.95 -6.07 -11.06
C TRP A 61 -8.36 -5.35 -9.84
N PHE A 62 -7.16 -5.73 -9.42
CA PHE A 62 -6.50 -5.06 -8.32
C PHE A 62 -6.14 -3.62 -8.66
N ASP A 63 -5.79 -3.34 -9.92
CA ASP A 63 -5.59 -1.98 -10.39
C ASP A 63 -6.90 -1.19 -10.36
N ALA A 64 -8.04 -1.77 -10.71
CA ALA A 64 -9.35 -1.13 -10.50
C ALA A 64 -9.66 -0.87 -9.01
N VAL A 65 -9.31 -1.81 -8.11
CA VAL A 65 -9.45 -1.62 -6.66
C VAL A 65 -8.55 -0.50 -6.17
N THR A 66 -7.28 -0.46 -6.60
CA THR A 66 -6.34 0.58 -6.19
C THR A 66 -6.57 1.91 -6.88
N ALA A 67 -7.29 1.96 -8.00
CA ALA A 67 -7.81 3.19 -8.60
C ALA A 67 -8.90 3.81 -7.71
N ARG A 68 -9.77 2.99 -7.12
CA ARG A 68 -10.78 3.44 -6.15
C ARG A 68 -10.20 3.74 -4.77
N TYR A 69 -9.16 3.00 -4.37
CA TYR A 69 -8.50 3.10 -3.07
C TYR A 69 -6.99 3.35 -3.25
N PRO A 70 -6.59 4.56 -3.67
CA PRO A 70 -5.20 4.86 -3.97
C PRO A 70 -4.33 4.80 -2.71
N LEU A 71 -3.24 4.03 -2.78
CA LEU A 71 -2.23 4.04 -1.73
C LEU A 71 -1.36 5.30 -1.86
N PRO A 72 -1.00 5.94 -0.74
CA PRO A 72 -0.16 7.13 -0.76
C PRO A 72 1.14 6.85 -1.51
N LYS A 73 1.53 7.78 -2.38
CA LYS A 73 2.89 7.76 -2.94
C LYS A 73 3.87 7.98 -1.78
N VAL A 74 5.00 7.29 -1.82
CA VAL A 74 6.11 7.56 -0.92
C VAL A 74 6.48 9.03 -1.09
N ARG A 75 6.34 9.82 -0.04
CA ARG A 75 6.82 11.21 0.00
C ARG A 75 8.07 11.22 0.87
N ILE A 76 9.12 11.83 0.36
CA ILE A 76 10.31 12.14 1.16
C ILE A 76 9.89 13.27 2.09
N THR A 77 9.73 12.95 3.37
CA THR A 77 9.19 13.89 4.36
C THR A 77 10.27 14.84 4.89
N ARG A 78 11.55 14.44 4.89
CA ARG A 78 12.64 15.32 5.35
C ARG A 78 13.46 15.85 4.18
N SER A 79 13.22 17.11 3.81
CA SER A 79 14.25 17.99 3.28
C SER A 79 15.15 18.41 4.44
N TRP A 80 16.47 18.26 4.31
CA TRP A 80 17.40 18.82 5.29
C TRP A 80 17.24 20.35 5.35
N ALA A 81 16.70 20.86 6.45
CA ALA A 81 16.79 22.22 7.00
C ALA A 81 16.10 22.12 8.38
N GLN A 82 16.71 22.40 9.53
CA GLN A 82 17.75 23.35 9.89
C GLN A 82 18.51 22.81 11.11
#